data_AF-A0A953TQH9-F1
#
_entry.id   AF-A0A953TQH9-F1
#
_cell.length_a   1.000
_cell.length_b   1.000
_cell.length_c   1.000
_cell.angle_alpha   90.00
_cell.angle_beta   90.00
_cell.angle_gamma   90.00
#
_symmetry.space_group_name_H-M   'P 1'
#
loop_
_entity.id
_entity.type
_entity.pdbx_description
1 polymer ?
#
loop_
_entity_poly.entity_id
_entity_poly.type
_entity_poly.pdbx_seq_one_letter_code
_entity_poly.pdbx_strand_id
1 'polypeptide(L)'
;MARTGLVAAMVLSAGSAVMVRLNYFEWMFRPIQAAGFIAAGDAHLSDKEMVMTVQMGPDARAYPIRQMAYHHILNDVVGAVPIVVTY
;
A
#
# COMPACT_ATOMS: atom_id res chain seq x y z
N MET A 1 -28.10 0.94 39.08
CA MET A 1 -28.04 1.98 38.03
C MET A 1 -26.61 2.52 37.80
N ALA A 2 -25.84 2.88 38.84
CA ALA A 2 -24.48 3.41 38.65
C ALA A 2 -23.47 2.38 38.05
N ARG A 3 -23.46 1.14 38.56
CA ARG A 3 -22.54 0.08 38.08
C ARG A 3 -22.79 -0.31 36.62
N THR A 4 -24.06 -0.37 36.20
CA THR A 4 -24.44 -0.64 34.80
C THR A 4 -24.01 0.50 33.87
N GLY A 5 -24.16 1.76 34.31
CA GLY A 5 -23.68 2.92 33.55
C GLY A 5 -22.16 2.94 33.40
N LEU A 6 -21.41 2.61 34.46
CA LEU A 6 -19.96 2.50 34.40
C LEU A 6 -19.48 1.40 33.44
N VAL A 7 -20.09 0.21 33.49
CA VAL A 7 -19.76 -0.89 32.58
C VAL A 7 -20.04 -0.51 31.13
N ALA A 8 -21.18 0.12 30.85
CA ALA A 8 -21.51 0.60 29.51
C ALA A 8 -20.48 1.62 28.99
N ALA A 9 -20.07 2.57 29.85
CA ALA A 9 -19.04 3.54 29.50
C ALA A 9 -17.69 2.87 29.21
N MET A 10 -17.27 1.88 30.01
CA MET A 10 -16.03 1.15 29.78
C MET A 10 -16.05 0.37 28.45
N VAL A 11 -17.16 -0.29 28.12
CA VAL A 11 -17.31 -1.02 26.85
C VAL A 11 -17.24 -0.06 25.66
N LEU A 12 -17.93 1.09 25.74
CA LEU A 12 -17.88 2.10 24.68
C LEU A 12 -16.47 2.65 24.50
N SER A 13 -15.78 3.01 25.59
CA SER A 13 -14.41 3.52 25.50
C SER A 13 -13.44 2.49 24.95
N ALA A 14 -13.53 1.22 25.38
CA ALA A 14 -12.70 0.14 24.85
C ALA A 14 -12.99 -0.11 23.36
N GLY A 15 -14.26 -0.16 22.97
CA GLY A 15 -14.68 -0.31 21.57
C GLY A 15 -14.14 0.81 20.69
N SER A 16 -14.28 2.07 21.11
CA SER A 16 -13.73 3.23 20.41
C SER A 16 -12.21 3.18 20.30
N ALA A 17 -11.51 2.79 21.38
CA ALA A 17 -10.05 2.66 21.37
C ALA A 17 -9.57 1.56 20.40
N VAL A 18 -10.31 0.46 20.28
CA VAL A 18 -10.04 -0.58 19.27
C VAL A 18 -10.27 -0.05 17.86
N MET A 19 -11.40 0.61 17.61
CA MET A 19 -11.75 1.13 16.28
C MET A 19 -10.74 2.15 15.76
N VAL A 20 -10.18 3.00 16.62
CA VAL A 20 -9.12 3.95 16.24
C VAL A 20 -7.83 3.24 15.79
N ARG A 21 -7.62 1.99 16.21
CA ARG A 21 -6.45 1.19 15.83
C ARG A 21 -6.69 0.29 14.62
N LEU A 22 -7.90 0.29 14.06
CA LEU A 22 -8.20 -0.46 12.84
C LEU A 22 -8.04 0.45 11.63
N ASN A 23 -7.05 0.15 10.79
CA ASN A 23 -6.91 0.80 9.49
C ASN A 23 -7.71 0.03 8.43
N TYR A 24 -8.98 0.42 8.24
CA TYR A 24 -9.86 -0.22 7.27
C TYR A 24 -9.29 -0.18 5.83
N PHE A 25 -8.52 0.86 5.48
CA PHE A 25 -7.93 0.98 4.15
C PHE A 25 -6.95 -0.15 3.84
N GLU A 26 -6.23 -0.68 4.82
CA GLU A 26 -5.31 -1.81 4.62
C GLU A 26 -6.03 -3.15 4.36
N TRP A 27 -7.33 -3.23 4.71
CA TRP A 27 -8.15 -4.39 4.38
C TRP A 27 -8.60 -4.34 2.92
N MET A 28 -8.86 -3.15 2.40
CA MET A 28 -9.25 -2.94 1.00
C MET A 28 -8.04 -2.93 0.06
N PHE A 29 -6.95 -2.29 0.49
CA PHE A 29 -5.73 -2.07 -0.26
C PHE A 29 -4.55 -2.66 0.50
N ARG A 30 -4.11 -3.85 0.08
CA ARG A 30 -2.94 -4.48 0.69
C ARG A 30 -1.69 -3.66 0.37
N PRO A 31 -0.85 -3.26 1.34
CA PRO A 31 0.45 -2.68 1.03
C PRO A 31 1.40 -3.73 0.42
N ILE A 32 2.35 -3.28 -0.39
CA ILE A 32 3.45 -4.13 -0.87
C ILE A 32 4.55 -4.13 0.19
N GLN A 33 4.94 -5.30 0.69
CA GLN A 33 5.99 -5.41 1.72
C GLN A 33 7.40 -5.15 1.17
N ALA A 34 7.66 -5.57 -0.07
CA ALA A 34 8.94 -5.38 -0.75
C ALA A 34 8.74 -5.35 -2.26
N ALA A 35 9.52 -4.52 -2.95
CA ALA A 35 9.50 -4.45 -4.41
C ALA A 35 10.02 -5.76 -5.02
N GLY A 36 9.26 -6.30 -5.96
CA GLY A 36 9.64 -7.47 -6.75
C GLY A 36 9.49 -7.15 -8.24
N PHE A 37 10.49 -7.53 -9.03
CA PHE A 37 10.54 -7.22 -10.45
C PHE A 37 10.82 -8.47 -11.28
N ILE A 38 10.28 -8.46 -12.48
CA ILE A 38 10.55 -9.44 -13.53
C ILE A 38 11.17 -8.72 -14.73
N ALA A 39 11.82 -9.46 -15.62
CA ALA A 39 12.32 -8.89 -16.85
C ALA A 39 11.15 -8.40 -17.72
N ALA A 40 11.38 -7.34 -18.51
CA ALA A 40 10.34 -6.77 -19.37
C ALA A 40 9.74 -7.78 -20.34
N GLY A 41 10.54 -8.72 -20.85
CA GLY A 41 10.08 -9.79 -21.75
C GLY A 41 9.19 -10.84 -21.09
N ASP A 42 9.26 -10.98 -19.77
CA ASP A 42 8.44 -11.92 -19.00
C ASP A 42 7.16 -11.26 -18.45
N ALA A 43 7.00 -9.96 -18.64
CA ALA A 43 5.89 -9.20 -18.09
C ALA A 43 4.59 -9.44 -18.86
N HIS A 44 3.57 -9.96 -18.17
CA HIS A 44 2.25 -10.18 -18.73
C HIS A 44 1.41 -8.88 -18.71
N LEU A 45 1.84 -7.89 -19.47
CA LEU A 45 1.14 -6.61 -19.64
C LEU A 45 0.47 -6.57 -21.02
N SER A 46 -0.69 -5.92 -21.11
CA SER A 46 -1.31 -5.65 -22.41
C SER A 46 -0.59 -4.52 -23.14
N ASP A 47 -0.69 -4.47 -24.47
CA ASP A 47 -0.08 -3.41 -25.29
C ASP A 47 -0.54 -1.98 -24.92
N LYS A 48 -1.67 -1.86 -24.23
CA LYS A 48 -2.26 -0.59 -23.78
C LYS A 48 -2.11 -0.36 -22.27
N GLU A 49 -1.41 -1.24 -21.56
CA GLU A 49 -1.20 -1.08 -20.12
C GLU A 49 -0.39 0.20 -19.87
N MET A 50 -0.94 1.10 -19.06
CA MET A 50 -0.20 2.28 -18.64
C MET A 50 0.76 1.93 -17.51
N VAL A 51 1.99 2.41 -17.61
CA VAL A 51 3.04 2.21 -16.62
C VAL A 51 3.66 3.56 -16.25
N MET A 52 4.01 3.72 -14.97
CA MET A 52 4.92 4.78 -14.53
C MET A 52 6.34 4.26 -14.67
N THR A 53 7.23 5.02 -15.29
CA THR A 53 8.63 4.60 -15.49
C THR A 53 9.57 5.52 -14.75
N VAL A 54 10.62 4.95 -14.17
CA VAL A 54 11.75 5.70 -13.61
C VAL A 54 13.04 5.11 -14.15
N GLN A 55 14.00 5.98 -14.45
CA GLN A 55 15.34 5.57 -14.87
C GLN A 55 16.38 6.37 -14.09
N MET A 56 17.30 5.65 -13.45
CA MET A 56 18.46 6.20 -12.75
C MET A 56 19.71 5.54 -13.32
N GLY A 57 20.35 6.22 -14.27
CA GLY A 57 21.50 5.64 -15.00
C GLY A 57 21.10 4.38 -15.78
N PRO A 58 21.80 3.24 -15.60
CA PRO A 58 21.47 2.00 -16.30
C PRO A 58 20.21 1.31 -15.75
N ASP A 59 19.78 1.67 -14.54
CA ASP A 59 18.66 1.02 -13.86
C ASP A 59 17.34 1.67 -14.25
N ALA A 60 16.46 0.89 -14.88
CA ALA A 60 15.12 1.31 -15.28
C ALA A 60 14.06 0.41 -14.66
N ARG A 61 12.97 1.01 -14.17
CA ARG A 61 11.81 0.30 -13.63
C ARG A 61 10.53 0.80 -14.29
N ALA A 62 9.57 -0.11 -14.43
CA ALA A 62 8.20 0.19 -14.86
C ALA A 62 7.22 -0.34 -13.81
N TYR A 63 6.31 0.51 -13.36
CA TYR A 63 5.29 0.20 -12.36
C TYR A 63 3.91 0.33 -13.00
N PRO A 64 3.18 -0.79 -13.24
CA PRO A 64 1.84 -0.74 -13.82
C PRO A 64 0.89 0.10 -12.97
N ILE A 65 0.20 1.06 -13.60
CA ILE A 65 -0.73 1.96 -12.90
C ILE A 65 -1.82 1.15 -12.20
N ARG A 66 -2.29 0.06 -12.81
CA ARG A 66 -3.32 -0.79 -12.20
C ARG A 66 -2.86 -1.44 -10.89
N GLN A 67 -1.60 -1.83 -10.79
CA GLN A 67 -1.03 -2.36 -9.54
C GLN A 67 -0.85 -1.24 -8.51
N MET A 68 -0.33 -0.10 -8.94
CA MET A 68 -0.13 1.07 -8.08
C MET A 68 -1.46 1.66 -7.59
N ALA A 69 -2.53 1.63 -8.38
CA ALA A 69 -3.86 2.06 -7.96
C ALA A 69 -4.47 1.15 -6.89
N TYR A 70 -4.05 -0.11 -6.81
CA TYR A 70 -4.46 -1.01 -5.72
C TYR A 70 -3.56 -0.83 -4.50
N HIS A 71 -2.24 -0.80 -4.69
CA HIS A 71 -1.27 -0.81 -3.59
C HIS A 71 -0.91 0.58 -3.05
N HIS A 72 -1.21 1.63 -3.81
CA HIS A 72 -1.01 3.07 -3.57
C HIS A 72 0.43 3.53 -3.35
N ILE A 73 1.23 2.78 -2.59
CA ILE A 73 2.59 3.15 -2.20
C ILE A 73 3.52 1.95 -2.39
N LEU A 74 4.65 2.18 -3.04
CA LEU A 74 5.76 1.24 -3.14
C LEU A 74 7.07 1.94 -2.81
N ASN A 75 7.78 1.43 -1.79
CA ASN A 75 9.16 1.81 -1.52
C ASN A 75 10.09 0.96 -2.39
N ASP A 76 10.96 1.60 -3.15
CA ASP A 76 11.92 0.94 -4.04
C ASP A 76 13.30 1.62 -3.96
N VAL A 77 14.32 0.92 -4.43
CA VAL A 77 15.67 1.47 -4.64
C VAL A 77 16.05 1.23 -6.09
N VAL A 78 16.20 2.31 -6.85
CA VAL A 78 16.58 2.26 -8.26
C VAL A 78 18.04 2.69 -8.38
N GLY A 79 18.91 1.74 -8.75
CA GLY A 79 20.35 1.88 -8.59
C GLY A 79 20.70 2.02 -7.11
N ALA A 80 21.13 3.21 -6.70
CA ALA A 80 21.45 3.54 -5.31
C ALA A 80 20.50 4.59 -4.69
N VAL A 81 19.43 4.96 -5.41
CA VAL A 81 18.53 6.04 -5.00
C VAL A 81 17.25 5.45 -4.40
N PRO A 82 16.97 5.67 -3.10
CA PRO A 82 15.69 5.29 -2.51
C PRO A 82 14.59 6.21 -3.04
N ILE A 83 13.49 5.61 -3.48
CA ILE A 83 12.33 6.32 -4.00
C ILE A 83 11.03 5.78 -3.40
N VAL A 84 9.99 6.60 -3.47
CA VAL A 84 8.61 6.19 -3.20
C VAL A 84 7.80 6.42 -4.46
N VAL A 85 7.20 5.35 -4.98
CA VAL A 85 6.27 5.41 -6.11
C VAL A 85 4.86 5.52 -5.53
N THR A 86 4.11 6.53 -5.99
CA THR A 86 2.74 6.82 -5.54
C THR A 86 1.87 7.24 -6.72
N TYR A 87 0.55 7.02 -6.62
CA TYR A 87 -0.47 7.38 -7.61
C TYR A 87 -1.68 8.02 -6.92
#